data_AF-A6KGB0-F1
#
_entry.id   AF-A6KGB0-F1
#
_cell.length_a   1.000
_cell.length_b   1.000
_cell.length_c   1.000
_cell.angle_alpha   90.00
_cell.angle_beta   90.00
_cell.angle_gamma   90.00
#
_symmetry.space_group_name_H-M   'P 1'
#
loop_
_entity.id
_entity.type
_entity.pdbx_description
1 polymer ?
#
loop_
_entity_poly.entity_id
_entity_poly.type
_entity_poly.pdbx_seq_one_letter_code
_entity_poly.pdbx_strand_id
1 'polypeptide(L)'
;MALMAVNTRCLCLFLLCTITGHSLEIKVNPPQDFEILDPGLLGYLYLQWKPPVVMDNFKECKLEYELKYRNVDSDSWKTIITRNLIYKDGFDLNKGIEGKIRTHLSEHCTNGSEVQSPWTEASYGIADEGSLGTKIQDMKCIYYNWQYLVCSWKPGKTVHSDTNYTMFFWYEGLDHALQCADYLQDNEKNVGCKLSNLDSSDYKDFFIRVNGSSKLEPIRSSYMVFQLQNIVKPLPPEFLHISVENSIDIRMKWSTPGGPIPPSCYTYEIVVREDDISWESATDKNDMKLKRRANESEDLCFFVRCKINIYCADDGIWSEWSEEECWEGYTGPDSKIIFIVPVCLFFIFLLLLLCLIVEKEDPEPTLSLHVDLNKEMYAYEETLC
;
A
#
# COMPACT_ATOMS: atom_id res chain seq x y z
N MET A 1 30.34 -95.19 -28.89
CA MET A 1 29.69 -93.98 -28.35
C MET A 1 30.70 -92.85 -28.41
N ALA A 2 30.41 -91.77 -29.12
CA ALA A 2 31.20 -90.53 -29.11
C ALA A 2 30.20 -89.39 -28.89
N LEU A 3 30.38 -88.60 -27.82
CA LEU A 3 29.40 -87.61 -27.41
C LEU A 3 29.65 -86.24 -28.05
N MET A 4 28.56 -85.65 -28.55
CA MET A 4 28.17 -84.26 -28.33
C MET A 4 29.28 -83.19 -28.34
N ALA A 5 29.54 -82.62 -29.51
CA ALA A 5 30.30 -81.37 -29.67
C ALA A 5 29.60 -80.43 -30.68
N VAL A 6 28.30 -80.20 -30.51
CA VAL A 6 27.48 -79.36 -31.41
C VAL A 6 27.80 -77.87 -31.21
N ASN A 7 28.81 -77.40 -31.94
CA ASN A 7 29.01 -76.03 -32.44
C ASN A 7 28.55 -74.86 -31.55
N THR A 8 28.99 -74.82 -30.28
CA THR A 8 28.73 -73.70 -29.36
C THR A 8 29.26 -72.35 -29.84
N ARG A 9 30.28 -72.32 -30.71
CA ARG A 9 30.81 -71.07 -31.29
C ARG A 9 29.81 -70.38 -32.23
N CYS A 10 29.02 -71.12 -33.00
CA CYS A 10 28.05 -70.53 -33.92
C CYS A 10 26.84 -69.94 -33.17
N LEU A 11 26.37 -70.63 -32.11
CA LEU A 11 25.28 -70.10 -31.28
C LEU A 11 25.66 -68.77 -30.60
N CYS A 12 26.88 -68.66 -30.06
CA CYS A 12 27.34 -67.40 -29.46
C CYS A 12 27.40 -66.24 -30.47
N LEU A 13 27.76 -66.49 -31.74
CA LEU A 13 27.78 -65.45 -32.77
C LEU A 13 26.37 -64.96 -33.13
N PHE A 14 25.38 -65.85 -33.19
CA PHE A 14 23.98 -65.44 -33.40
C PHE A 14 23.37 -64.75 -32.17
N LEU A 15 23.72 -65.19 -30.94
CA LEU A 15 23.24 -64.56 -29.70
C LEU A 15 23.88 -63.19 -29.41
N LEU A 16 25.13 -62.97 -29.82
CA LEU A 16 25.79 -61.66 -29.70
C LEU A 16 25.19 -60.61 -30.66
N CYS A 17 24.77 -61.01 -31.86
CA CYS A 17 24.12 -60.13 -32.83
C CYS A 17 22.66 -59.75 -32.49
N THR A 18 22.04 -60.35 -31.46
CA THR A 18 20.65 -60.08 -31.06
C THR A 18 20.49 -59.18 -29.83
N ILE A 19 21.59 -58.72 -29.22
CA ILE A 19 21.56 -57.88 -28.01
C ILE A 19 21.93 -56.42 -28.32
N THR A 20 22.61 -56.13 -29.44
CA THR A 20 22.77 -54.77 -29.97
C THR A 20 21.50 -54.31 -30.70
N GLY A 21 20.37 -54.38 -30.02
CA GLY A 21 19.19 -53.61 -30.41
C GLY A 21 19.51 -52.13 -30.21
N HIS A 22 19.86 -51.42 -31.28
CA HIS A 22 19.88 -49.96 -31.26
C HIS A 22 18.46 -49.47 -30.99
N SER A 23 18.15 -49.13 -29.74
CA SER A 23 17.11 -48.16 -29.46
C SER A 23 17.49 -46.88 -30.21
N LEU A 24 16.67 -46.50 -31.18
CA LEU A 24 16.76 -45.19 -31.81
C LEU A 24 16.34 -44.15 -30.76
N GLU A 25 17.32 -43.71 -29.98
CA GLU A 25 17.20 -42.65 -28.98
C GLU A 25 16.65 -41.41 -29.67
N ILE A 26 15.36 -41.15 -29.45
CA ILE A 26 14.63 -40.06 -30.11
C ILE A 26 15.25 -38.75 -29.62
N LYS A 27 15.82 -37.99 -30.55
CA LYS A 27 16.48 -36.71 -30.27
C LYS A 27 15.76 -35.58 -30.99
N VAL A 28 15.81 -34.41 -30.37
CA VAL A 28 15.27 -33.17 -30.92
C VAL A 28 16.34 -32.09 -30.85
N ASN A 29 16.46 -31.32 -31.93
CA ASN A 29 17.43 -30.23 -32.01
C ASN A 29 16.99 -29.07 -31.08
N PRO A 30 17.94 -28.28 -30.53
CA PRO A 30 17.61 -27.09 -29.76
C PRO A 30 17.10 -25.94 -30.64
N PRO A 31 16.45 -24.92 -30.06
CA PRO A 31 16.05 -23.72 -30.77
C PRO A 31 17.27 -22.99 -31.37
N GLN A 32 17.04 -22.32 -32.50
CA GLN A 32 18.06 -21.53 -33.19
C GLN A 32 17.95 -20.06 -32.79
N ASP A 33 19.04 -19.30 -32.93
CA ASP A 33 19.09 -17.85 -32.79
C ASP A 33 18.34 -17.33 -31.54
N PHE A 34 18.59 -17.96 -30.38
CA PHE A 34 18.04 -17.51 -29.11
C PHE A 34 18.77 -16.27 -28.62
N GLU A 35 18.03 -15.17 -28.45
CA GLU A 35 18.56 -13.86 -28.10
C GLU A 35 17.64 -13.11 -27.12
N ILE A 36 18.22 -12.19 -26.35
CA ILE A 36 17.54 -11.33 -25.40
C ILE A 36 17.75 -9.88 -25.86
N LEU A 37 16.68 -9.20 -26.24
CA LEU A 37 16.69 -7.87 -26.84
C LEU A 37 16.05 -6.83 -25.92
N ASP A 38 16.67 -5.65 -25.85
CA ASP A 38 16.08 -4.46 -25.23
C ASP A 38 15.41 -3.58 -26.30
N PRO A 39 14.07 -3.41 -26.28
CA PRO A 39 13.35 -2.46 -27.14
C PRO A 39 13.50 -0.99 -26.69
N GLY A 40 14.29 -0.69 -25.65
CA GLY A 40 14.43 0.63 -25.04
C GLY A 40 13.42 0.92 -23.93
N LEU A 41 12.72 -0.11 -23.44
CA LEU A 41 11.57 0.01 -22.52
C LEU A 41 11.99 -0.19 -21.05
N LEU A 42 13.16 0.35 -20.69
CA LEU A 42 13.73 0.52 -19.34
C LEU A 42 13.87 -0.74 -18.46
N GLY A 43 13.55 -1.93 -18.98
CA GLY A 43 13.58 -3.21 -18.27
C GLY A 43 12.65 -4.28 -18.83
N TYR A 44 11.70 -3.91 -19.69
CA TYR A 44 10.82 -4.86 -20.35
C TYR A 44 11.48 -5.47 -21.61
N LEU A 45 12.13 -6.63 -21.45
CA LEU A 45 12.98 -7.27 -22.47
C LEU A 45 12.23 -8.34 -23.27
N TYR A 46 12.66 -8.56 -24.50
CA TYR A 46 12.10 -9.58 -25.41
C TYR A 46 13.07 -10.75 -25.53
N LEU A 47 12.61 -11.95 -25.18
CA LEU A 47 13.36 -13.20 -25.34
C LEU A 47 12.79 -13.90 -26.58
N GLN A 48 13.58 -14.04 -27.65
CA GLN A 48 13.10 -14.58 -28.92
C GLN A 48 14.03 -15.65 -29.49
N TRP A 49 13.49 -16.55 -30.30
CA TRP A 49 14.21 -17.66 -30.91
C TRP A 49 13.52 -18.12 -32.21
N LYS A 50 14.23 -18.89 -33.01
CA LYS A 50 13.70 -19.59 -34.19
C LYS A 50 13.48 -21.06 -33.88
N PRO A 51 12.56 -21.75 -34.60
CA PRO A 51 12.37 -23.18 -34.45
C PRO A 51 13.69 -23.96 -34.65
N PRO A 52 13.85 -25.13 -34.02
CA PRO A 52 14.96 -26.03 -34.32
C PRO A 52 15.01 -26.41 -35.81
N VAL A 53 16.19 -26.80 -36.31
CA VAL A 53 16.31 -27.39 -37.64
C VAL A 53 15.45 -28.65 -37.69
N VAL A 54 14.38 -28.60 -38.48
CA VAL A 54 13.32 -29.62 -38.48
C VAL A 54 13.84 -30.92 -39.09
N MET A 55 13.90 -31.97 -38.27
CA MET A 55 14.00 -33.34 -38.77
C MET A 55 12.63 -33.77 -39.32
N ASP A 56 12.61 -34.43 -40.48
CA ASP A 56 11.37 -34.81 -41.20
C ASP A 56 10.36 -35.56 -40.32
N ASN A 57 10.85 -36.33 -39.35
CA ASN A 57 10.08 -37.16 -38.42
C ASN A 57 9.06 -36.40 -37.54
N PHE A 58 9.18 -35.07 -37.40
CA PHE A 58 8.36 -34.29 -36.44
C PHE A 58 7.47 -33.22 -37.09
N LYS A 59 7.28 -33.24 -38.41
CA LYS A 59 6.53 -32.20 -39.15
C LYS A 59 5.08 -32.01 -38.72
N GLU A 60 4.45 -33.03 -38.12
CA GLU A 60 3.07 -32.96 -37.61
C GLU A 60 3.01 -32.71 -36.08
N CYS A 61 4.15 -32.66 -35.39
CA CYS A 61 4.22 -32.37 -33.96
C CYS A 61 4.08 -30.87 -33.68
N LYS A 62 3.35 -30.53 -32.62
CA LYS A 62 3.36 -29.18 -32.03
C LYS A 62 4.54 -29.09 -31.07
N LEU A 63 5.63 -28.46 -31.53
CA LEU A 63 6.81 -28.21 -30.70
C LEU A 63 6.46 -27.28 -29.53
N GLU A 64 7.03 -27.58 -28.36
CA GLU A 64 7.00 -26.72 -27.19
C GLU A 64 8.44 -26.32 -26.80
N TYR A 65 8.55 -25.25 -26.04
CA TYR A 65 9.82 -24.68 -25.61
C TYR A 65 9.79 -24.45 -24.11
N GLU A 66 10.71 -25.10 -23.39
CA GLU A 66 10.96 -24.80 -21.99
C GLU A 66 11.99 -23.66 -21.93
N LEU A 67 11.54 -22.48 -21.52
CA LEU A 67 12.35 -21.28 -21.35
C LEU A 67 12.55 -21.02 -19.86
N LYS A 68 13.81 -20.86 -19.46
CA LYS A 68 14.23 -20.49 -18.11
C LYS A 68 15.04 -19.19 -18.15
N TYR A 69 14.72 -18.25 -17.28
CA TYR A 69 15.40 -16.94 -17.25
C TYR A 69 15.42 -16.34 -15.84
N ARG A 70 16.37 -15.43 -15.59
CA ARG A 70 16.51 -14.66 -14.35
C ARG A 70 17.43 -13.45 -14.52
N ASN A 71 17.38 -12.53 -13.56
CA ASN A 71 18.55 -11.71 -13.26
C ASN A 71 19.64 -12.59 -12.63
N VAL A 72 20.91 -12.33 -12.95
CA VAL A 72 22.07 -13.19 -12.62
C VAL A 72 22.25 -13.45 -11.10
N ASP A 73 21.77 -12.55 -10.25
CA ASP A 73 21.86 -12.65 -8.78
C ASP A 73 20.63 -13.32 -8.12
N SER A 74 19.59 -13.66 -8.87
CA SER A 74 18.43 -14.40 -8.32
C SER A 74 18.77 -15.88 -8.15
N ASP A 75 18.71 -16.42 -6.94
CA ASP A 75 18.85 -17.86 -6.68
C ASP A 75 17.82 -18.71 -7.45
N SER A 76 16.67 -18.12 -7.81
CA SER A 76 15.58 -18.77 -8.51
C SER A 76 15.55 -18.48 -10.03
N TRP A 77 15.10 -19.46 -10.81
CA TRP A 77 14.83 -19.34 -12.24
C TRP A 77 13.33 -19.25 -12.50
N LYS A 78 12.85 -18.15 -13.09
CA LYS A 78 11.51 -18.12 -13.71
C LYS A 78 11.51 -19.16 -14.83
N THR A 79 10.47 -20.00 -14.90
CA THR A 79 10.34 -21.11 -15.86
C THR A 79 8.98 -21.05 -16.53
N ILE A 80 8.94 -21.06 -17.86
CA ILE A 80 7.70 -21.13 -18.64
C ILE A 80 7.82 -22.20 -19.74
N ILE A 81 6.69 -22.80 -20.11
CA ILE A 81 6.56 -23.68 -21.28
C ILE A 81 5.65 -22.96 -22.28
N THR A 82 6.08 -22.82 -23.53
CA THR A 82 5.31 -22.10 -24.56
C THR A 82 5.46 -22.71 -25.95
N ARG A 83 4.49 -22.42 -26.84
CA ARG A 83 4.55 -22.71 -28.28
C ARG A 83 4.90 -21.47 -29.12
N ASN A 84 5.01 -20.31 -28.49
CA ASN A 84 5.41 -19.07 -29.15
C ASN A 84 6.92 -19.09 -29.46
N LEU A 85 7.36 -18.18 -30.33
CA LEU A 85 8.77 -17.96 -30.68
C LEU A 85 9.35 -16.68 -30.03
N ILE A 86 8.55 -16.05 -29.17
CA ILE A 86 8.89 -14.87 -28.40
C ILE A 86 8.17 -14.92 -27.05
N TYR A 87 8.85 -14.44 -26.01
CA TYR A 87 8.35 -14.20 -24.67
C TYR A 87 8.84 -12.82 -24.21
N LYS A 88 8.14 -12.20 -23.25
CA LYS A 88 8.43 -10.83 -22.77
C LYS A 88 8.20 -10.77 -21.25
N ASP A 89 9.08 -10.09 -20.53
CA ASP A 89 8.96 -9.91 -19.07
C ASP A 89 9.79 -8.70 -18.58
N GLY A 90 9.57 -8.28 -17.33
CA GLY A 90 10.35 -7.27 -16.63
C GLY A 90 11.64 -7.81 -16.01
N PHE A 91 12.71 -7.03 -16.13
CA PHE A 91 14.04 -7.31 -15.61
C PHE A 91 14.68 -6.08 -14.94
N ASP A 92 15.49 -6.31 -13.91
CA ASP A 92 16.30 -5.26 -13.30
C ASP A 92 17.58 -5.01 -14.12
N LEU A 93 17.62 -3.93 -14.91
CA LEU A 93 18.78 -3.57 -15.74
C LEU A 93 19.94 -2.93 -14.96
N ASN A 94 19.88 -2.87 -13.62
CA ASN A 94 21.07 -2.63 -12.80
C ASN A 94 22.04 -3.84 -12.83
N LYS A 95 21.60 -4.98 -13.36
CA LYS A 95 22.25 -6.29 -13.25
C LYS A 95 22.25 -7.02 -14.59
N GLY A 96 23.06 -8.08 -14.69
CA GLY A 96 22.98 -9.00 -15.81
C GLY A 96 21.66 -9.78 -15.83
N ILE A 97 21.25 -10.19 -17.03
CA ILE A 97 20.13 -11.08 -17.31
C ILE A 97 20.71 -12.32 -18.00
N GLU A 98 20.29 -13.50 -17.57
CA GLU A 98 20.62 -14.76 -18.23
C GLU A 98 19.36 -15.58 -18.51
N GLY A 99 19.35 -16.22 -19.68
CA GLY A 99 18.28 -17.07 -20.15
C GLY A 99 18.83 -18.33 -20.79
N LYS A 100 18.03 -19.40 -20.78
CA LYS A 100 18.28 -20.62 -21.52
C LYS A 100 16.99 -21.28 -21.94
N ILE A 101 17.03 -21.86 -23.12
CA ILE A 101 15.86 -22.46 -23.76
C ILE A 101 16.21 -23.84 -24.33
N ARG A 102 15.22 -24.73 -24.35
CA ARG A 102 15.31 -26.02 -25.03
C ARG A 102 13.98 -26.41 -25.68
N THR A 103 14.07 -27.17 -26.76
CA THR A 103 12.89 -27.79 -27.39
C THR A 103 12.40 -28.92 -26.49
N HIS A 104 11.10 -28.97 -26.28
CA HIS A 104 10.38 -29.96 -25.50
C HIS A 104 9.38 -30.68 -26.42
N LEU A 105 9.37 -32.01 -26.37
CA LEU A 105 8.43 -32.86 -27.09
C LEU A 105 7.58 -33.65 -26.10
N SER A 106 6.29 -33.36 -26.09
CA SER A 106 5.29 -34.18 -25.38
C SER A 106 5.29 -35.63 -25.86
N GLU A 107 4.91 -36.55 -24.96
CA GLU A 107 4.86 -38.00 -25.19
C GLU A 107 4.08 -38.42 -26.45
N HIS A 108 3.10 -37.62 -26.87
CA HIS A 108 2.29 -37.84 -28.07
C HIS A 108 3.09 -37.75 -29.38
N CYS A 109 4.22 -37.03 -29.40
CA CYS A 109 5.07 -36.89 -30.58
C CYS A 109 6.19 -37.93 -30.67
N THR A 110 6.35 -38.77 -29.63
CA THR A 110 7.55 -39.59 -29.39
C THR A 110 7.24 -41.04 -29.05
N ASN A 111 5.98 -41.46 -29.21
CA ASN A 111 5.46 -42.79 -28.84
C ASN A 111 5.62 -43.13 -27.34
N GLY A 112 5.38 -42.16 -26.45
CA GLY A 112 5.26 -42.43 -25.00
C GLY A 112 6.52 -42.16 -24.17
N SER A 113 7.35 -41.18 -24.54
CA SER A 113 8.48 -40.74 -23.71
C SER A 113 8.81 -39.28 -23.97
N GLU A 114 8.80 -38.42 -22.95
CA GLU A 114 9.15 -37.01 -23.12
C GLU A 114 10.59 -36.84 -23.62
N VAL A 115 10.81 -36.03 -24.65
CA VAL A 115 12.13 -35.79 -25.26
C VAL A 115 12.48 -34.30 -25.19
N GLN A 116 13.68 -34.01 -24.72
CA GLN A 116 14.18 -32.66 -24.45
C GLN A 116 15.48 -32.44 -25.23
N SER A 117 15.67 -31.27 -25.85
CA SER A 117 16.96 -30.92 -26.46
C SER A 117 18.01 -30.55 -25.39
N PRO A 118 19.30 -30.45 -25.76
CA PRO A 118 20.25 -29.63 -25.02
C PRO A 118 19.74 -28.20 -24.84
N TRP A 119 20.31 -27.47 -23.87
CA TRP A 119 20.06 -26.05 -23.67
C TRP A 119 20.82 -25.21 -24.70
N THR A 120 20.17 -24.17 -25.23
CA THR A 120 20.81 -23.00 -25.85
C THR A 120 20.68 -21.84 -24.88
N GLU A 121 21.77 -21.12 -24.62
CA GLU A 121 21.84 -20.08 -23.58
C GLU A 121 22.15 -18.71 -24.19
N ALA A 122 21.63 -17.64 -23.58
CA ALA A 122 21.86 -16.26 -23.97
C ALA A 122 21.92 -15.37 -22.71
N SER A 123 22.66 -14.27 -22.79
CA SER A 123 22.72 -13.27 -21.72
C SER A 123 22.66 -11.86 -22.28
N TYR A 124 22.17 -10.94 -21.46
CA TYR A 124 22.07 -9.52 -21.78
C TYR A 124 22.54 -8.71 -20.57
N GLY A 125 23.17 -7.57 -20.81
CA GLY A 125 23.53 -6.60 -19.81
C GLY A 125 23.84 -5.26 -20.47
N ILE A 126 23.46 -4.17 -19.80
CA ILE A 126 23.79 -2.81 -20.27
C ILE A 126 25.30 -2.58 -20.10
N ALA A 127 25.90 -1.91 -21.09
CA ALA A 127 27.27 -1.44 -20.97
C ALA A 127 27.36 -0.33 -19.92
N ASP A 128 28.24 -0.49 -18.94
CA ASP A 128 28.35 0.38 -17.78
C ASP A 128 28.99 1.74 -18.12
N GLU A 129 28.17 2.67 -18.61
CA GLU A 129 28.52 4.08 -18.73
C GLU A 129 28.70 4.71 -17.33
N GLY A 130 29.85 5.34 -17.10
CA GLY A 130 30.13 6.11 -15.88
C GLY A 130 30.64 5.29 -14.69
N SER A 131 31.42 5.94 -13.83
CA SER A 131 31.98 5.28 -12.64
C SER A 131 30.88 4.95 -11.61
N LEU A 132 31.01 3.86 -10.84
CA LEU A 132 29.99 3.46 -9.86
C LEU A 132 29.71 4.54 -8.80
N GLY A 133 30.68 5.43 -8.54
CA GLY A 133 30.51 6.60 -7.66
C GLY A 133 29.56 7.68 -8.20
N THR A 134 29.30 7.73 -9.50
CA THR A 134 28.35 8.69 -10.10
C THR A 134 26.88 8.30 -9.96
N LYS A 135 26.62 7.00 -9.73
CA LYS A 135 25.26 6.46 -9.61
C LYS A 135 24.52 7.13 -8.44
N ILE A 136 23.25 7.48 -8.66
CA ILE A 136 22.40 8.07 -7.62
C ILE A 136 22.29 7.15 -6.39
N GLN A 137 22.06 7.77 -5.23
CA GLN A 137 21.94 7.11 -3.94
C GLN A 137 20.52 7.23 -3.39
N ASP A 138 20.15 6.33 -2.49
CA ASP A 138 18.91 6.38 -1.69
C ASP A 138 17.63 6.62 -2.52
N MET A 139 17.56 6.04 -3.72
CA MET A 139 16.38 6.15 -4.58
C MET A 139 15.17 5.53 -3.91
N LYS A 140 14.13 6.34 -3.70
CA LYS A 140 12.88 5.94 -3.05
C LYS A 140 11.69 6.50 -3.82
N CYS A 141 10.70 5.66 -4.07
CA CYS A 141 9.41 6.06 -4.64
C CYS A 141 8.28 5.76 -3.65
N ILE A 142 7.25 6.60 -3.64
CA ILE A 142 6.03 6.46 -2.82
C ILE A 142 4.83 6.87 -3.68
N TYR A 143 3.80 6.03 -3.76
CA TYR A 143 2.56 6.36 -4.45
C TYR A 143 1.57 6.97 -3.45
N TYR A 144 1.53 8.30 -3.40
CA TYR A 144 0.75 9.03 -2.40
C TYR A 144 -0.74 8.93 -2.69
N ASN A 145 -1.47 8.43 -1.70
CA ASN A 145 -2.92 8.23 -1.67
C ASN A 145 -3.51 7.54 -2.91
N TRP A 146 -2.70 6.74 -3.63
CA TRP A 146 -3.07 6.11 -4.90
C TRP A 146 -3.51 7.14 -5.96
N GLN A 147 -2.85 8.31 -6.00
CA GLN A 147 -3.18 9.44 -6.88
C GLN A 147 -1.96 9.99 -7.63
N TYR A 148 -0.81 10.10 -6.96
CA TYR A 148 0.41 10.65 -7.56
C TYR A 148 1.66 9.98 -7.01
N LEU A 149 2.59 9.62 -7.91
CA LEU A 149 3.86 9.02 -7.56
C LEU A 149 4.88 10.13 -7.31
N VAL A 150 5.61 10.04 -6.20
CA VAL A 150 6.82 10.85 -5.99
C VAL A 150 8.01 9.92 -5.86
N CYS A 151 9.03 10.13 -6.69
CA CYS A 151 10.34 9.51 -6.56
C CYS A 151 11.37 10.57 -6.17
N SER A 152 12.29 10.21 -5.29
CA SER A 152 13.39 11.08 -4.81
C SER A 152 14.69 10.29 -4.72
N TRP A 153 15.81 10.95 -4.92
CA TRP A 153 17.16 10.38 -4.86
C TRP A 153 18.17 11.41 -4.38
N LYS A 154 19.31 10.93 -3.86
CA LYS A 154 20.49 11.76 -3.59
C LYS A 154 21.46 11.68 -4.77
N PRO A 155 22.25 12.73 -5.04
CA PRO A 155 23.35 12.66 -6.00
C PRO A 155 24.35 11.54 -5.69
N GLY A 156 25.16 11.17 -6.69
CA GLY A 156 26.23 10.18 -6.52
C GLY A 156 27.35 10.67 -5.58
N LYS A 157 28.17 9.73 -5.10
CA LYS A 157 29.28 10.01 -4.16
C LYS A 157 30.42 10.82 -4.77
N THR A 158 30.61 10.76 -6.08
CA THR A 158 31.76 11.36 -6.78
C THR A 158 31.38 12.34 -7.89
N VAL A 159 30.12 12.79 -7.96
CA VAL A 159 29.65 13.63 -9.06
C VAL A 159 30.15 15.07 -8.99
N HIS A 160 30.26 15.70 -10.16
CA HIS A 160 30.70 17.08 -10.31
C HIS A 160 29.59 18.09 -10.02
N SER A 161 29.98 19.35 -9.84
CA SER A 161 29.03 20.46 -9.62
C SER A 161 28.12 20.70 -10.83
N ASP A 162 28.54 20.38 -12.05
CA ASP A 162 27.71 20.51 -13.26
C ASP A 162 26.74 19.34 -13.49
N THR A 163 26.85 18.24 -12.74
CA THR A 163 25.99 17.06 -12.90
C THR A 163 24.53 17.38 -12.60
N ASN A 164 23.62 17.14 -13.55
CA ASN A 164 22.18 17.16 -13.33
C ASN A 164 21.55 15.82 -13.80
N TYR A 165 20.36 15.50 -13.29
CA TYR A 165 19.72 14.19 -13.45
C TYR A 165 18.45 14.25 -14.29
N THR A 166 18.20 13.20 -15.07
CA THR A 166 16.98 13.04 -15.86
C THR A 166 16.34 11.70 -15.52
N MET A 167 15.07 11.73 -15.13
CA MET A 167 14.25 10.54 -14.90
C MET A 167 13.38 10.24 -16.12
N PHE A 168 13.39 8.98 -16.54
CA PHE A 168 12.51 8.38 -17.53
C PHE A 168 11.68 7.26 -16.88
N PHE A 169 10.46 7.04 -17.36
CA PHE A 169 9.58 5.98 -16.89
C PHE A 169 8.86 5.28 -18.06
N TRP A 170 8.47 4.02 -17.86
CA TRP A 170 7.65 3.25 -18.79
C TRP A 170 6.76 2.25 -18.04
N TYR A 171 5.60 1.93 -18.62
CA TYR A 171 4.71 0.85 -18.19
C TYR A 171 3.91 0.34 -19.39
N GLU A 172 3.34 -0.87 -19.30
CA GLU A 172 2.57 -1.45 -20.40
C GLU A 172 1.32 -0.62 -20.72
N GLY A 173 1.31 -0.02 -21.92
CA GLY A 173 0.29 0.94 -22.38
C GLY A 173 0.89 2.22 -22.97
N LEU A 174 2.17 2.49 -22.74
CA LEU A 174 2.91 3.57 -23.39
C LEU A 174 3.69 3.07 -24.61
N ASP A 175 3.66 3.81 -25.73
CA ASP A 175 4.38 3.46 -26.96
C ASP A 175 5.92 3.47 -26.80
N HIS A 176 6.44 4.31 -25.89
CA HIS A 176 7.86 4.50 -25.62
C HIS A 176 8.06 5.03 -24.20
N ALA A 177 9.30 4.97 -23.69
CA ALA A 177 9.67 5.53 -22.40
C ALA A 177 9.53 7.07 -22.40
N LEU A 178 8.83 7.60 -21.40
CA LEU A 178 8.57 9.03 -21.26
C LEU A 178 9.53 9.67 -20.26
N GLN A 179 9.90 10.93 -20.50
CA GLN A 179 10.67 11.72 -19.54
C GLN A 179 9.75 12.35 -18.48
N CYS A 180 10.22 12.47 -17.24
CA CYS A 180 9.56 13.30 -16.24
C CYS A 180 9.57 14.78 -16.64
N ALA A 181 8.51 15.50 -16.24
CA ALA A 181 8.33 16.94 -16.49
C ALA A 181 8.24 17.78 -15.20
N ASP A 182 7.70 17.22 -14.11
CA ASP A 182 7.57 17.88 -12.80
C ASP A 182 8.71 17.40 -11.88
N TYR A 183 9.85 18.10 -11.92
CA TYR A 183 11.05 17.77 -11.14
C TYR A 183 11.08 18.46 -9.78
N LEU A 184 11.38 17.70 -8.73
CA LEU A 184 11.78 18.24 -7.44
C LEU A 184 13.24 18.65 -7.52
N GLN A 185 13.54 19.90 -7.18
CA GLN A 185 14.88 20.49 -7.30
C GLN A 185 15.44 20.93 -5.95
N ASP A 186 16.74 20.70 -5.77
CA ASP A 186 17.57 21.29 -4.72
C ASP A 186 18.80 21.91 -5.39
N ASN A 187 19.11 23.17 -5.08
CA ASN A 187 20.25 23.91 -5.65
C ASN A 187 20.37 23.75 -7.19
N GLU A 188 19.27 23.96 -7.91
CA GLU A 188 19.12 23.82 -9.39
C GLU A 188 19.33 22.39 -9.95
N LYS A 189 19.55 21.38 -9.08
CA LYS A 189 19.70 19.97 -9.46
C LYS A 189 18.40 19.20 -9.24
N ASN A 190 18.04 18.35 -10.19
CA ASN A 190 16.92 17.42 -10.09
C ASN A 190 17.25 16.31 -9.07
N VAL A 191 16.55 16.32 -7.94
CA VAL A 191 16.68 15.35 -6.83
C VAL A 191 15.41 14.51 -6.63
N GLY A 192 14.39 14.74 -7.44
CA GLY A 192 13.19 13.92 -7.49
C GLY A 192 12.30 14.25 -8.68
N CYS A 193 11.22 13.51 -8.82
CA CYS A 193 10.21 13.63 -9.86
C CYS A 193 8.84 13.34 -9.26
N LYS A 194 7.82 14.10 -9.68
CA LYS A 194 6.41 13.82 -9.43
C LYS A 194 5.73 13.39 -10.73
N LEU A 195 4.91 12.35 -10.67
CA LEU A 195 4.04 11.88 -11.75
C LEU A 195 2.60 11.78 -11.24
N SER A 196 1.62 11.91 -12.11
CA SER A 196 0.19 11.89 -11.79
C SER A 196 -0.61 11.38 -12.99
N ASN A 197 -1.89 11.03 -12.79
CA ASN A 197 -2.73 10.35 -13.78
C ASN A 197 -2.12 8.99 -14.17
N LEU A 198 -1.86 8.14 -13.17
CA LEU A 198 -1.17 6.85 -13.31
C LEU A 198 -2.09 5.63 -13.20
N ASP A 199 -3.39 5.84 -13.07
CA ASP A 199 -4.42 4.81 -12.86
C ASP A 199 -4.37 3.67 -13.91
N SER A 200 -3.94 3.96 -15.14
CA SER A 200 -3.74 2.96 -16.21
C SER A 200 -2.48 2.10 -16.07
N SER A 201 -1.66 2.33 -15.04
CA SER A 201 -0.40 1.64 -14.75
C SER A 201 -0.38 0.85 -13.44
N ASP A 202 -1.48 0.87 -12.68
CA ASP A 202 -1.66 0.00 -11.52
C ASP A 202 -1.69 -1.48 -11.92
N TYR A 203 -1.27 -2.37 -11.02
CA TYR A 203 -1.17 -3.83 -11.24
C TYR A 203 -0.28 -4.26 -12.42
N LYS A 204 0.63 -3.38 -12.85
CA LYS A 204 1.63 -3.62 -13.89
C LYS A 204 3.02 -3.28 -13.36
N ASP A 205 4.03 -3.88 -13.98
CA ASP A 205 5.42 -3.49 -13.76
C ASP A 205 5.65 -2.06 -14.29
N PHE A 206 6.04 -1.18 -13.37
CA PHE A 206 6.38 0.21 -13.61
C PHE A 206 7.91 0.34 -13.57
N PHE A 207 8.50 0.73 -14.70
CA PHE A 207 9.95 0.79 -14.90
C PHE A 207 10.42 2.24 -14.84
N ILE A 208 11.48 2.50 -14.09
CA ILE A 208 12.12 3.81 -13.99
C ILE A 208 13.61 3.70 -14.30
N ARG A 209 14.12 4.63 -15.09
CA ARG A 209 15.56 4.90 -15.26
C ARG A 209 15.86 6.32 -14.83
N VAL A 210 16.78 6.50 -13.90
CA VAL A 210 17.43 7.80 -13.65
C VAL A 210 18.83 7.76 -14.23
N ASN A 211 19.14 8.66 -15.15
CA ASN A 211 20.49 8.92 -15.64
C ASN A 211 20.89 10.37 -15.34
N GLY A 212 22.06 10.81 -15.79
CA GLY A 212 22.47 12.19 -15.65
C GLY A 212 23.45 12.65 -16.72
N SER A 213 23.66 13.96 -16.77
CA SER A 213 24.58 14.62 -17.71
C SER A 213 25.61 15.44 -16.96
N SER A 214 26.88 15.28 -17.30
CA SER A 214 28.01 16.14 -16.94
C SER A 214 28.90 16.30 -18.16
N LYS A 215 29.69 17.39 -18.21
CA LYS A 215 30.69 17.65 -19.24
C LYS A 215 32.02 16.93 -18.98
N LEU A 216 32.17 16.30 -17.80
CA LEU A 216 33.44 15.78 -17.29
C LEU A 216 33.51 14.25 -17.28
N GLU A 217 32.44 13.56 -16.84
CA GLU A 217 32.32 12.10 -16.95
C GLU A 217 30.87 11.67 -17.28
N PRO A 218 30.65 10.50 -17.92
CA PRO A 218 29.33 9.90 -18.03
C PRO A 218 28.77 9.54 -16.65
N ILE A 219 27.47 9.66 -16.45
CA ILE A 219 26.80 9.40 -15.17
C ILE A 219 26.08 8.05 -15.22
N ARG A 220 26.44 7.15 -14.30
CA ARG A 220 25.90 5.80 -14.25
C ARG A 220 24.42 5.80 -13.96
N SER A 221 23.67 5.18 -14.88
CA SER A 221 22.22 5.02 -14.76
C SER A 221 21.85 4.13 -13.56
N SER A 222 20.73 4.45 -12.93
CA SER A 222 20.05 3.57 -11.97
C SER A 222 18.69 3.19 -12.51
N TYR A 223 18.37 1.91 -12.42
CA TYR A 223 17.06 1.37 -12.78
C TYR A 223 16.26 1.05 -11.51
N MET A 224 14.94 0.98 -11.63
CA MET A 224 14.05 0.49 -10.59
C MET A 224 12.79 -0.09 -11.25
N VAL A 225 12.32 -1.23 -10.76
CA VAL A 225 11.07 -1.86 -11.21
C VAL A 225 10.24 -2.23 -9.98
N PHE A 226 8.96 -1.92 -10.01
CA PHE A 226 7.98 -2.20 -8.94
C PHE A 226 6.56 -2.07 -9.52
N GLN A 227 5.54 -2.47 -8.76
CA GLN A 227 4.15 -2.23 -9.11
C GLN A 227 3.56 -1.18 -8.17
N LEU A 228 2.76 -0.25 -8.71
CA LEU A 228 2.39 0.98 -7.98
C LEU A 228 1.59 0.71 -6.69
N GLN A 229 0.67 -0.25 -6.72
CA GLN A 229 -0.17 -0.57 -5.57
C GLN A 229 0.64 -1.03 -4.34
N ASN A 230 1.79 -1.70 -4.56
CA ASN A 230 2.64 -2.24 -3.51
C ASN A 230 3.49 -1.16 -2.78
N ILE A 231 3.48 0.09 -3.25
CA ILE A 231 4.18 1.23 -2.63
C ILE A 231 3.25 2.39 -2.26
N VAL A 232 1.94 2.12 -2.14
CA VAL A 232 0.95 3.14 -1.75
C VAL A 232 1.16 3.58 -0.31
N LYS A 233 1.18 4.90 -0.08
CA LYS A 233 1.01 5.52 1.24
C LYS A 233 -0.33 6.28 1.29
N PRO A 234 -1.35 5.77 2.01
CA PRO A 234 -2.62 6.50 2.17
C PRO A 234 -2.50 7.76 3.01
N LEU A 235 -3.51 8.64 2.92
CA LEU A 235 -3.76 9.67 3.93
C LEU A 235 -4.13 9.05 5.30
N PRO A 236 -3.91 9.77 6.42
CA PRO A 236 -4.39 9.33 7.74
C PRO A 236 -5.93 9.26 7.78
N PRO A 237 -6.54 8.42 8.63
CA PRO A 237 -7.96 8.47 8.95
C PRO A 237 -8.36 9.79 9.62
N GLU A 238 -9.57 10.25 9.35
CA GLU A 238 -10.15 11.48 9.89
C GLU A 238 -11.43 11.16 10.70
N PHE A 239 -12.06 12.18 11.31
CA PHE A 239 -13.33 12.07 12.03
C PHE A 239 -13.36 10.93 13.05
N LEU A 240 -12.35 10.89 13.91
CA LEU A 240 -12.35 10.05 15.09
C LEU A 240 -13.49 10.47 16.01
N HIS A 241 -14.12 9.51 16.67
CA HIS A 241 -15.22 9.76 17.62
C HIS A 241 -15.31 8.64 18.66
N ILE A 242 -15.25 8.99 19.94
CA ILE A 242 -15.52 8.07 21.06
C ILE A 242 -17.01 8.14 21.43
N SER A 243 -17.67 6.99 21.49
CA SER A 243 -19.06 6.88 21.94
C SER A 243 -19.21 5.87 23.06
N VAL A 244 -19.88 6.25 24.15
CA VAL A 244 -20.18 5.38 25.30
C VAL A 244 -21.58 4.81 25.11
N GLU A 245 -21.70 3.53 24.79
CA GLU A 245 -23.00 2.86 24.55
C GLU A 245 -23.68 2.44 25.86
N ASN A 246 -22.88 2.01 26.85
CA ASN A 246 -23.25 1.73 28.23
C ASN A 246 -22.09 2.23 29.12
N SER A 247 -22.25 2.29 30.45
CA SER A 247 -21.22 2.76 31.41
C SER A 247 -19.83 2.09 31.32
N ILE A 248 -19.75 0.94 30.63
CA ILE A 248 -18.53 0.13 30.41
C ILE A 248 -18.25 -0.10 28.90
N ASP A 249 -19.27 -0.11 28.04
CA ASP A 249 -19.11 -0.43 26.61
C ASP A 249 -18.79 0.84 25.81
N ILE A 250 -17.55 0.95 25.34
CA ILE A 250 -17.06 2.01 24.47
C ILE A 250 -17.10 1.53 23.02
N ARG A 251 -17.52 2.38 22.09
CA ARG A 251 -17.26 2.23 20.66
C ARG A 251 -16.50 3.44 20.12
N MET A 252 -15.31 3.18 19.58
CA MET A 252 -14.52 4.11 18.78
C MET A 252 -14.90 3.97 17.31
N LYS A 253 -14.94 5.08 16.56
CA LYS A 253 -15.17 5.13 15.11
C LYS A 253 -14.20 6.09 14.44
N TRP A 254 -13.95 5.88 13.16
CA TRP A 254 -13.15 6.78 12.30
C TRP A 254 -13.62 6.68 10.85
N SER A 255 -13.42 7.73 10.05
CA SER A 255 -13.71 7.69 8.62
C SER A 255 -12.65 6.91 7.84
N THR A 256 -13.02 6.43 6.66
CA THR A 256 -12.03 6.08 5.64
C THR A 256 -11.42 7.38 5.09
N PRO A 257 -10.09 7.45 4.85
CA PRO A 257 -9.49 8.64 4.25
C PRO A 257 -10.08 8.97 2.87
N GLY A 258 -10.14 10.26 2.53
CA GLY A 258 -10.62 10.68 1.21
C GLY A 258 -9.64 10.30 0.09
N GLY A 259 -10.11 9.68 -0.99
CA GLY A 259 -9.27 9.28 -2.12
C GLY A 259 -9.99 8.37 -3.12
N PRO A 260 -9.26 7.83 -4.12
CA PRO A 260 -9.75 6.81 -5.04
C PRO A 260 -9.71 5.39 -4.44
N ILE A 261 -9.01 5.21 -3.32
CA ILE A 261 -8.79 3.92 -2.66
C ILE A 261 -10.14 3.37 -2.14
N PRO A 262 -10.57 2.16 -2.56
CA PRO A 262 -11.81 1.58 -2.05
C PRO A 262 -11.76 1.32 -0.53
N PRO A 263 -12.84 1.56 0.24
CA PRO A 263 -12.86 1.29 1.68
C PRO A 263 -12.48 -0.16 2.05
N SER A 264 -12.80 -1.13 1.19
CA SER A 264 -12.43 -2.54 1.34
C SER A 264 -10.95 -2.86 1.16
N CYS A 265 -10.14 -1.91 0.67
CA CYS A 265 -8.69 -2.06 0.51
C CYS A 265 -7.88 -1.59 1.71
N TYR A 266 -8.52 -1.04 2.74
CA TYR A 266 -7.83 -0.59 3.95
C TYR A 266 -7.72 -1.71 5.00
N THR A 267 -6.64 -1.66 5.77
CA THR A 267 -6.58 -2.21 7.13
C THR A 267 -6.18 -1.08 8.07
N TYR A 268 -6.75 -1.06 9.28
CA TYR A 268 -6.54 -0.02 10.29
C TYR A 268 -5.78 -0.57 11.49
N GLU A 269 -4.88 0.25 12.03
CA GLU A 269 -4.16 0.02 13.27
C GLU A 269 -4.51 1.12 14.26
N ILE A 270 -4.93 0.74 15.46
CA ILE A 270 -5.46 1.61 16.50
C ILE A 270 -4.57 1.46 17.72
N VAL A 271 -4.11 2.57 18.27
CA VAL A 271 -3.57 2.63 19.63
C VAL A 271 -4.63 3.27 20.52
N VAL A 272 -4.93 2.62 21.63
CA VAL A 272 -5.80 3.16 22.68
C VAL A 272 -4.96 3.35 23.94
N ARG A 273 -5.13 4.48 24.63
CA ARG A 273 -4.62 4.75 25.97
C ARG A 273 -5.82 4.86 26.92
N GLU A 274 -5.80 4.12 28.01
CA GLU A 274 -6.74 4.23 29.13
C GLU A 274 -5.90 4.38 30.39
N ASP A 275 -5.96 5.56 31.00
CA ASP A 275 -5.08 5.99 32.09
C ASP A 275 -3.58 5.71 31.74
N ASP A 276 -2.80 5.10 32.66
CA ASP A 276 -1.37 4.75 32.45
C ASP A 276 -1.12 3.65 31.39
N ILE A 277 -2.15 3.04 30.77
CA ILE A 277 -1.99 1.79 30.00
C ILE A 277 -2.42 1.95 28.54
N SER A 278 -1.43 1.87 27.64
CA SER A 278 -1.64 1.76 26.19
C SER A 278 -1.69 0.31 25.68
N TRP A 279 -2.49 0.05 24.65
CA TRP A 279 -2.39 -1.17 23.84
C TRP A 279 -2.77 -0.92 22.38
N GLU A 280 -2.40 -1.87 21.52
CA GLU A 280 -2.51 -1.80 20.07
C GLU A 280 -3.53 -2.83 19.55
N SER A 281 -4.21 -2.52 18.45
CA SER A 281 -5.15 -3.45 17.80
C SER A 281 -5.25 -3.19 16.29
N ALA A 282 -5.59 -4.23 15.52
CA ALA A 282 -5.74 -4.14 14.07
C ALA A 282 -7.11 -4.66 13.61
N THR A 283 -7.73 -4.00 12.63
CA THR A 283 -9.05 -4.36 12.08
C THR A 283 -9.27 -3.77 10.69
N ASP A 284 -9.99 -4.49 9.83
CA ASP A 284 -10.40 -4.02 8.50
C ASP A 284 -11.75 -3.25 8.53
N LYS A 285 -12.18 -2.82 9.72
CA LYS A 285 -13.45 -2.09 9.94
C LYS A 285 -13.18 -0.68 10.48
N ASN A 286 -14.05 0.25 10.10
CA ASN A 286 -14.09 1.64 10.59
C ASN A 286 -14.59 1.82 12.04
N ASP A 287 -14.80 0.73 12.80
CA ASP A 287 -15.22 0.79 14.20
C ASP A 287 -14.62 -0.32 15.05
N MET A 288 -14.38 0.00 16.32
CA MET A 288 -13.91 -0.93 17.34
C MET A 288 -14.75 -0.78 18.61
N LYS A 289 -15.14 -1.92 19.20
CA LYS A 289 -15.74 -1.97 20.54
C LYS A 289 -14.72 -2.41 21.58
N LEU A 290 -14.78 -1.75 22.73
CA LEU A 290 -13.94 -1.99 23.89
C LEU A 290 -14.81 -2.05 25.15
N LYS A 291 -14.37 -2.80 26.16
CA LYS A 291 -14.89 -2.69 27.53
C LYS A 291 -13.87 -1.95 28.39
N ARG A 292 -14.30 -0.82 28.95
CA ARG A 292 -13.54 -0.01 29.91
C ARG A 292 -13.17 -0.88 31.12
N ARG A 293 -11.93 -0.79 31.61
CA ARG A 293 -11.46 -1.63 32.73
C ARG A 293 -11.88 -1.08 34.08
N ALA A 294 -11.91 0.24 34.22
CA ALA A 294 -12.41 0.93 35.40
C ALA A 294 -13.74 1.65 35.10
N ASN A 295 -14.65 1.71 36.07
CA ASN A 295 -15.79 2.62 35.98
C ASN A 295 -15.39 4.10 36.17
N GLU A 296 -14.13 4.34 36.58
CA GLU A 296 -13.58 5.61 37.05
C GLU A 296 -12.37 6.08 36.23
N SER A 297 -12.04 5.44 35.10
CA SER A 297 -10.96 5.90 34.21
C SER A 297 -11.26 7.34 33.76
N GLU A 298 -10.34 8.26 34.03
CA GLU A 298 -10.55 9.70 33.75
C GLU A 298 -10.11 10.02 32.32
N ASP A 299 -8.98 9.48 31.86
CA ASP A 299 -8.42 9.70 30.54
C ASP A 299 -8.55 8.45 29.65
N LEU A 300 -9.28 8.59 28.55
CA LEU A 300 -9.34 7.59 27.46
C LEU A 300 -9.11 8.31 26.13
N CYS A 301 -8.02 7.97 25.44
CA CYS A 301 -7.70 8.55 24.13
C CYS A 301 -7.37 7.47 23.10
N PHE A 302 -7.60 7.74 21.82
CA PHE A 302 -7.19 6.86 20.73
C PHE A 302 -6.74 7.63 19.48
N PHE A 303 -5.88 6.99 18.70
CA PHE A 303 -5.40 7.47 17.41
C PHE A 303 -5.22 6.29 16.46
N VAL A 304 -5.44 6.53 15.16
CA VAL A 304 -5.57 5.48 14.14
C VAL A 304 -4.67 5.77 12.95
N ARG A 305 -4.04 4.75 12.38
CA ARG A 305 -3.40 4.80 11.06
C ARG A 305 -3.93 3.69 10.15
N CYS A 306 -3.61 3.75 8.87
CA CYS A 306 -4.08 2.77 7.90
C CYS A 306 -3.02 2.41 6.84
N LYS A 307 -3.18 1.24 6.23
CA LYS A 307 -2.34 0.71 5.16
C LYS A 307 -3.23 -0.05 4.16
N ILE A 308 -2.75 -0.23 2.91
CA ILE A 308 -3.42 -1.11 1.95
C ILE A 308 -3.30 -2.57 2.39
N ASN A 309 -4.43 -3.29 2.40
CA ASN A 309 -4.51 -4.68 2.83
C ASN A 309 -4.13 -5.67 1.71
N ILE A 310 -3.86 -6.92 2.13
CA ILE A 310 -3.36 -8.00 1.26
C ILE A 310 -4.32 -8.44 0.15
N TYR A 311 -5.55 -7.91 0.12
CA TYR A 311 -6.53 -8.20 -0.94
C TYR A 311 -6.42 -7.22 -2.11
N CYS A 312 -5.74 -6.08 -1.94
CA CYS A 312 -5.57 -5.06 -2.97
C CYS A 312 -4.11 -4.77 -3.36
N ALA A 313 -3.13 -5.14 -2.53
CA ALA A 313 -1.69 -5.05 -2.81
C ALA A 313 -0.89 -6.09 -2.00
N ASP A 314 0.28 -6.51 -2.48
CA ASP A 314 1.15 -7.47 -1.77
C ASP A 314 1.85 -6.83 -0.55
N ASP A 315 2.10 -5.52 -0.63
CA ASP A 315 2.68 -4.69 0.43
C ASP A 315 2.12 -3.25 0.36
N GLY A 316 2.57 -2.36 1.24
CA GLY A 316 2.17 -0.96 1.26
C GLY A 316 2.78 -0.22 2.44
N ILE A 317 2.64 1.10 2.43
CA ILE A 317 3.23 1.99 3.43
C ILE A 317 2.12 2.50 4.35
N TRP A 318 2.35 2.41 5.66
CA TRP A 318 1.44 3.02 6.65
C TRP A 318 1.30 4.53 6.41
N SER A 319 0.06 5.02 6.55
CA SER A 319 -0.21 6.45 6.68
C SER A 319 0.52 7.05 7.88
N GLU A 320 0.52 8.38 8.00
CA GLU A 320 0.72 8.98 9.32
C GLU A 320 -0.40 8.52 10.27
N TRP A 321 -0.20 8.70 11.58
CA TRP A 321 -1.29 8.62 12.54
C TRP A 321 -2.26 9.78 12.32
N SER A 322 -3.53 9.56 12.66
CA SER A 322 -4.51 10.63 12.86
C SER A 322 -4.06 11.56 13.99
N GLU A 323 -4.73 12.72 14.11
CA GLU A 323 -4.76 13.43 15.39
C GLU A 323 -5.40 12.54 16.46
N GLU A 324 -5.09 12.82 17.73
CA GLU A 324 -5.56 12.02 18.87
C GLU A 324 -6.90 12.55 19.39
N GLU A 325 -7.89 11.66 19.46
CA GLU A 325 -9.22 11.93 19.99
C GLU A 325 -9.30 11.40 21.43
N CYS A 326 -9.64 12.28 22.38
CA CYS A 326 -9.79 11.96 23.79
C CYS A 326 -11.25 12.07 24.23
N TRP A 327 -11.67 11.24 25.19
CA TRP A 327 -13.03 11.25 25.70
C TRP A 327 -13.23 12.44 26.65
N GLU A 328 -13.89 13.49 26.16
CA GLU A 328 -14.44 14.51 27.04
C GLU A 328 -15.49 13.86 27.96
N GLY A 329 -15.11 13.65 29.23
CA GLY A 329 -15.89 12.95 30.23
C GLY A 329 -17.29 13.55 30.42
N TYR A 330 -18.29 12.69 30.66
CA TYR A 330 -19.69 13.11 30.74
C TYR A 330 -19.94 13.95 32.01
N THR A 331 -19.75 15.27 31.89
CA THR A 331 -20.02 16.28 32.93
C THR A 331 -21.52 16.44 33.14
N GLY A 332 -22.12 15.42 33.76
CA GLY A 332 -23.47 15.51 34.33
C GLY A 332 -23.55 16.71 35.27
N PRO A 333 -24.73 17.36 35.41
CA PRO A 333 -24.87 18.60 36.16
C PRO A 333 -24.30 18.44 37.57
N ASP A 334 -23.26 19.23 37.87
CA ASP A 334 -22.40 19.12 39.05
C ASP A 334 -23.24 18.75 40.27
N SER A 335 -22.96 17.62 40.92
CA SER A 335 -23.90 16.99 41.87
C SER A 335 -24.31 17.92 43.02
N LYS A 336 -23.45 18.90 43.31
CA LYS A 336 -23.70 20.07 44.17
C LYS A 336 -24.99 20.82 43.79
N ILE A 337 -25.26 21.07 42.50
CA ILE A 337 -26.47 21.74 41.98
C ILE A 337 -27.74 20.99 42.39
N ILE A 338 -27.72 19.66 42.33
CA ILE A 338 -28.86 18.79 42.71
C ILE A 338 -29.18 18.94 44.20
N PHE A 339 -28.19 19.20 45.05
CA PHE A 339 -28.39 19.49 46.48
C PHE A 339 -28.65 20.98 46.78
N ILE A 340 -28.07 21.91 46.01
CA ILE A 340 -28.23 23.36 46.20
C ILE A 340 -29.66 23.80 45.90
N VAL A 341 -30.26 23.35 44.79
CA VAL A 341 -31.61 23.82 44.38
C VAL A 341 -32.70 23.52 45.43
N PRO A 342 -32.82 22.30 45.99
CA PRO A 342 -33.76 22.02 47.08
C PRO A 342 -33.48 22.85 48.35
N VAL A 343 -32.21 23.06 48.70
CA VAL A 343 -31.82 23.84 49.89
C VAL A 343 -32.17 25.33 49.71
N CYS A 344 -31.91 25.91 48.53
CA CYS A 344 -32.33 27.27 48.21
C CYS A 344 -33.87 27.43 48.25
N LEU A 345 -34.62 26.47 47.69
CA LEU A 345 -36.09 26.47 47.75
C LEU A 345 -36.61 26.37 49.19
N PHE A 346 -35.97 25.57 50.05
CA PHE A 346 -36.31 25.49 51.47
C PHE A 346 -36.07 26.81 52.22
N PHE A 347 -34.94 27.49 51.98
CA PHE A 347 -34.69 28.81 52.58
C PHE A 347 -35.64 29.89 52.05
N ILE A 348 -35.99 29.89 50.77
CA ILE A 348 -37.01 30.79 50.21
C ILE A 348 -38.37 30.54 50.87
N PHE A 349 -38.76 29.28 51.06
CA PHE A 349 -40.00 28.92 51.74
C PHE A 349 -40.02 29.38 53.22
N LEU A 350 -38.91 29.22 53.95
CA LEU A 350 -38.78 29.75 55.32
C LEU A 350 -38.90 31.28 55.37
N LEU A 351 -38.30 32.00 54.42
CA LEU A 351 -38.41 33.46 54.33
C LEU A 351 -39.86 33.90 54.05
N LEU A 352 -40.57 33.21 53.15
CA LEU A 352 -41.98 33.48 52.88
C LEU A 352 -42.86 33.21 54.11
N LEU A 353 -42.61 32.15 54.87
CA LEU A 353 -43.30 31.89 56.13
C LEU A 353 -43.03 32.98 57.18
N LEU A 354 -41.81 33.49 57.27
CA LEU A 354 -41.47 34.59 58.18
C LEU A 354 -42.19 35.88 57.80
N CYS A 355 -42.24 36.23 56.50
CA CYS A 355 -43.02 37.39 56.03
C CYS A 355 -44.51 37.28 56.39
N LEU A 356 -45.12 36.10 56.18
CA LEU A 356 -46.52 35.83 56.52
C LEU A 356 -46.82 35.82 58.03
N ILE A 357 -45.80 35.69 58.88
CA ILE A 357 -45.92 35.86 60.33
C ILE A 357 -45.86 37.35 60.68
N VAL A 358 -44.93 38.11 60.09
CA VAL A 358 -44.79 39.56 60.30
C VAL A 358 -46.03 40.34 59.81
N GLU A 359 -46.59 39.99 58.65
CA GLU A 359 -47.87 40.57 58.16
C GLU A 359 -49.07 40.29 59.08
N LYS A 360 -48.92 39.39 60.06
CA LYS A 360 -49.98 39.00 61.00
C LYS A 360 -49.85 39.66 62.38
N GLU A 361 -48.84 40.50 62.58
CA GLU A 361 -48.49 41.07 63.90
C GLU A 361 -48.61 42.61 63.96
N ASP A 362 -49.32 43.22 63.01
CA ASP A 362 -49.85 44.60 63.12
C ASP A 362 -51.38 44.59 63.43
N PRO A 363 -51.89 45.48 64.32
CA PRO A 363 -53.26 45.41 64.85
C PRO A 363 -54.33 46.16 64.03
N GLU A 364 -55.61 45.85 64.30
CA GLU A 364 -56.78 46.47 63.67
C GLU A 364 -56.90 48.00 63.92
N PRO A 365 -57.22 48.79 62.87
CA PRO A 365 -57.74 50.15 63.01
C PRO A 365 -59.28 50.20 62.83
N THR A 366 -60.02 50.72 63.81
CA THR A 366 -61.49 50.97 63.69
C THR A 366 -61.92 52.35 64.20
N LEU A 367 -63.07 52.84 63.70
CA LEU A 367 -63.59 54.21 63.85
C LEU A 367 -64.92 54.24 64.64
N SER A 368 -65.38 55.35 65.24
CA SER A 368 -64.90 56.76 65.22
C SER A 368 -64.96 57.39 66.64
N LEU A 369 -65.42 58.61 67.00
CA LEU A 369 -66.31 59.64 66.42
C LEU A 369 -65.93 61.04 66.97
N HIS A 370 -66.56 62.11 66.48
CA HIS A 370 -66.45 63.48 66.99
C HIS A 370 -66.88 63.69 68.45
N VAL A 371 -66.19 64.60 69.15
CA VAL A 371 -66.61 65.98 69.54
C VAL A 371 -65.31 66.66 70.04
N ASP A 372 -64.95 67.90 69.66
CA ASP A 372 -65.55 69.13 70.20
C ASP A 372 -65.34 70.39 69.32
N LEU A 373 -66.03 71.49 69.67
CA LEU A 373 -66.05 72.76 68.95
C LEU A 373 -64.88 73.69 69.31
N ASN A 374 -64.28 74.30 68.28
CA ASN A 374 -63.95 75.73 68.15
C ASN A 374 -63.26 75.93 66.78
N LYS A 375 -63.28 77.06 66.06
CA LYS A 375 -64.04 78.31 65.95
C LYS A 375 -63.16 79.19 65.03
N GLU A 376 -63.74 80.03 64.15
CA GLU A 376 -63.04 81.10 63.38
C GLU A 376 -62.08 80.65 62.23
N MET A 377 -61.97 81.36 61.08
CA MET A 377 -62.78 82.45 60.48
C MET A 377 -62.44 82.67 58.98
N TYR A 378 -63.43 83.11 58.17
CA TYR A 378 -63.36 83.61 56.76
C TYR A 378 -62.74 82.66 55.68
N ALA A 379 -63.26 82.45 54.46
CA ALA A 379 -64.21 83.11 53.54
C ALA A 379 -63.61 84.09 52.50
N TYR A 380 -63.38 83.58 51.27
CA TYR A 380 -63.74 84.18 49.96
C TYR A 380 -63.57 83.05 48.89
N GLU A 381 -64.51 82.69 47.99
CA GLU A 381 -65.05 83.40 46.81
C GLU A 381 -63.96 83.75 45.75
N GLU A 382 -64.13 83.55 44.43
CA GLU A 382 -65.27 83.03 43.61
C GLU A 382 -64.80 82.68 42.16
N THR A 383 -65.66 82.03 41.34
CA THR A 383 -65.63 81.91 39.84
C THR A 383 -64.50 81.06 39.20
N LEU A 384 -64.60 80.45 38.00
CA LEU A 384 -65.67 80.07 37.03
C LEU A 384 -65.08 78.89 36.19
N CYS A 385 -65.79 77.97 35.53
CA CYS A 385 -67.21 77.79 35.20
C CYS A 385 -67.66 76.35 35.49
#